data_AF-A0A8T2V5I3-F1
#
_entry.id   AF-A0A8T2V5I3-F1
#
_cell.length_a   1.000
_cell.length_b   1.000
_cell.length_c   1.000
_cell.angle_alpha   90.00
_cell.angle_beta   90.00
_cell.angle_gamma   90.00
#
_symmetry.space_group_name_H-M   'P 1'
#
loop_
_entity.id
_entity.type
_entity.pdbx_description
1 polymer ?
#
loop_
_entity_poly.entity_id
_entity_poly.type
_entity_poly.pdbx_seq_one_letter_code
_entity_poly.pdbx_strand_id
1 'polypeptide(L)'
;MAPRAHIAVYKALYKGIGGFKADVLAAIEQAVSDNVDILNLSFGISHPSAGIATFFNALEIAMLSAASANVFVAHSVGNGGPEAQTVLSFSPWICSVAASLHDRIYTKFVTLGNHATIQATGLAPGTPGSKRHPLILARDALKRNSTSNYSIEECQNSSFYDEMIVAKKVMICTYSTGFVDGSFTVEKLVRTVEELSGLGVVIISAENLYDEIDFPMAPLSFPAAFILTKRETAAILNYYNGRPNHEPKIRIHGTNTEFTHSAPIVASFSSRGPDSANDHFKIAEVLKPTIMAPGKDIWAAWSPIADRPKDFKDQRFAILSGTSMAAPHIAGIAALMKQKNPQLSPAALQSALATTAFTTDKFGNDLKAQNPSGNVSTKLGPATYFDYGAGAVDATAALDPGLIFDAGKQDFVDFLCTISGAPSIVKATTGIACDNNKFNSQLKKEHQSSSSGSMPSSFIQKPTDLNLPSITIANLTATLMASRKVTSVGKKIETYIVTVNEPKGVSVRVKPMKFTIKPQETKELALELRPLESSGHPSFGHIKLCGNKGHSVVFPVSVVSKVLMEVGCA
;
A
#
# COMPACT_ATOMS: atom_id res chain seq x y z
N MET A 1 14.90 -6.80 3.49
CA MET A 1 14.67 -6.95 4.95
C MET A 1 15.43 -8.12 5.57
N ALA A 2 15.41 -9.33 4.99
CA ALA A 2 16.19 -10.48 5.48
C ALA A 2 17.39 -10.78 4.55
N PRO A 3 18.59 -10.20 4.79
CA PRO A 3 19.71 -10.26 3.83
C PRO A 3 20.36 -11.65 3.69
N ARG A 4 20.10 -12.57 4.62
CA ARG A 4 20.63 -13.95 4.61
C ARG A 4 19.57 -15.02 4.32
N ALA A 5 18.33 -14.61 4.02
CA ALA A 5 17.30 -15.56 3.63
C ALA A 5 17.64 -16.17 2.26
N HIS A 6 17.34 -17.45 2.08
CA HIS A 6 17.43 -18.08 0.75
C HIS A 6 16.30 -17.58 -0.14
N ILE A 7 16.56 -17.45 -1.44
CA ILE A 7 15.59 -16.99 -2.42
C ILE A 7 15.34 -18.12 -3.43
N ALA A 8 14.09 -18.55 -3.54
CA ALA A 8 13.60 -19.40 -4.62
C ALA A 8 12.77 -18.54 -5.58
N VAL A 9 13.08 -18.59 -6.88
CA VAL A 9 12.45 -17.74 -7.89
C VAL A 9 11.56 -18.57 -8.80
N TYR A 10 10.26 -18.28 -8.79
CA TYR A 10 9.26 -18.91 -9.65
C TYR A 10 8.74 -17.88 -10.66
N LYS A 11 9.15 -18.01 -11.92
CA LYS A 11 8.78 -17.07 -12.98
C LYS A 11 7.42 -17.47 -13.58
N ALA A 12 6.38 -16.69 -13.28
CA ALA A 12 5.03 -16.88 -13.81
C ALA A 12 4.53 -15.72 -14.70
N LEU A 13 5.33 -14.67 -14.86
CA LEU A 13 4.97 -13.50 -15.67
C LEU A 13 5.96 -13.33 -16.82
N TYR A 14 5.42 -13.07 -18.01
CA TYR A 14 6.16 -12.97 -19.25
C TYR A 14 5.86 -11.66 -19.96
N LYS A 15 6.88 -11.12 -20.62
CA LYS A 15 6.81 -9.86 -21.35
C LYS A 15 5.75 -9.94 -22.47
N GLY A 16 4.95 -8.89 -22.60
CA GLY A 16 3.97 -8.73 -23.69
C GLY A 16 2.64 -9.47 -23.50
N ILE A 17 2.62 -10.54 -22.70
CA ILE A 17 1.42 -11.36 -22.45
C ILE A 17 0.99 -11.37 -20.98
N GLY A 18 1.82 -10.88 -20.07
CA GLY A 18 1.55 -10.90 -18.63
C GLY A 18 1.75 -12.28 -18.03
N GLY A 19 1.02 -12.59 -16.96
CA GLY A 19 0.97 -13.93 -16.38
C GLY A 19 -0.37 -14.58 -16.67
N PHE A 20 -0.36 -15.79 -17.25
CA PHE A 20 -1.58 -16.59 -17.30
C PHE A 20 -1.92 -17.08 -15.90
N LYS A 21 -3.22 -17.14 -15.58
CA LYS A 21 -3.69 -17.65 -14.28
C LYS A 21 -3.08 -19.02 -13.98
N ALA A 22 -3.06 -19.93 -14.96
CA ALA A 22 -2.50 -21.26 -14.81
C ALA A 22 -1.01 -21.25 -14.39
N ASP A 23 -0.17 -20.41 -15.00
CA ASP A 23 1.25 -20.32 -14.66
C ASP A 23 1.47 -19.78 -13.24
N VAL A 24 0.67 -18.79 -12.84
CA VAL A 24 0.72 -18.21 -11.49
C VAL A 24 0.32 -19.25 -10.45
N LEU A 25 -0.76 -20.00 -10.70
CA LEU A 25 -1.21 -21.06 -9.81
C LEU A 25 -0.14 -22.16 -9.70
N ALA A 26 0.38 -22.64 -10.82
CA ALA A 26 1.43 -23.66 -10.83
C ALA A 26 2.70 -23.21 -10.09
N ALA A 27 3.08 -21.93 -10.21
CA ALA A 27 4.21 -21.37 -9.47
C ALA A 27 3.98 -21.35 -7.96
N ILE A 28 2.77 -20.98 -7.50
CA ILE A 28 2.42 -21.00 -6.07
C ILE A 28 2.43 -22.44 -5.55
N GLU A 29 1.79 -23.37 -6.26
CA GLU A 29 1.73 -24.79 -5.88
C GLU A 29 3.13 -25.41 -5.83
N GLN A 30 3.97 -25.15 -6.83
CA GLN A 30 5.35 -25.64 -6.84
C GLN A 30 6.17 -25.05 -5.69
N ALA A 31 6.03 -23.76 -5.40
CA ALA A 31 6.73 -23.14 -4.28
C ALA A 31 6.32 -23.75 -2.93
N VAL A 32 5.03 -24.03 -2.73
CA VAL A 32 4.54 -24.73 -1.54
C VAL A 32 5.08 -26.16 -1.48
N SER A 33 5.11 -26.88 -2.60
CA SER A 33 5.69 -28.23 -2.70
C SER A 33 7.18 -28.26 -2.37
N ASP A 34 7.92 -27.22 -2.76
CA ASP A 34 9.34 -27.03 -2.45
C ASP A 34 9.59 -26.60 -0.98
N ASN A 35 8.54 -26.49 -0.17
CA ASN A 35 8.57 -26.11 1.25
C ASN A 35 9.15 -24.72 1.51
N VAL A 36 8.80 -23.72 0.70
CA VAL A 36 9.13 -22.32 1.03
C VAL A 36 8.41 -21.87 2.31
N ASP A 37 9.07 -21.07 3.14
CA ASP A 37 8.47 -20.53 4.36
C ASP A 37 7.51 -19.36 4.09
N ILE A 38 7.88 -18.51 3.11
CA ILE A 38 7.27 -17.23 2.82
C ILE A 38 7.11 -17.06 1.30
N LEU A 39 5.92 -16.65 0.87
CA LEU A 39 5.62 -16.19 -0.48
C LEU A 39 5.51 -14.66 -0.52
N ASN A 40 6.22 -14.05 -1.47
CA ASN A 40 6.02 -12.66 -1.84
C ASN A 40 5.37 -12.58 -3.22
N LEU A 41 4.15 -12.04 -3.27
CA LEU A 41 3.37 -11.87 -4.50
C LEU A 41 3.20 -10.37 -4.77
N SER A 42 3.97 -9.84 -5.70
CA SER A 42 3.96 -8.42 -6.08
C SER A 42 3.17 -8.16 -7.37
N PHE A 43 2.04 -8.85 -7.54
CA PHE A 43 1.12 -8.75 -8.67
C PHE A 43 -0.34 -8.84 -8.17
N GLY A 44 -1.32 -8.54 -9.01
CA GLY A 44 -2.73 -8.65 -8.67
C GLY A 44 -3.59 -9.00 -9.87
N ILE A 45 -4.88 -9.26 -9.63
CA ILE A 45 -5.88 -9.35 -10.70
C ILE A 45 -6.26 -7.94 -11.17
N SER A 46 -6.77 -7.80 -12.38
CA SER A 46 -7.15 -6.49 -12.93
C SER A 46 -8.43 -5.91 -12.32
N HIS A 47 -9.36 -6.78 -11.90
CA HIS A 47 -10.68 -6.40 -11.38
C HIS A 47 -11.17 -7.47 -10.39
N PRO A 48 -12.05 -7.14 -9.42
CA PRO A 48 -12.73 -8.12 -8.58
C PRO A 48 -13.36 -9.22 -9.44
N SER A 49 -13.21 -10.47 -9.00
CA SER A 49 -13.78 -11.61 -9.73
C SER A 49 -15.30 -11.65 -9.57
N ALA A 50 -16.00 -11.95 -10.66
CA ALA A 50 -17.44 -12.22 -10.63
C ALA A 50 -17.74 -13.47 -9.80
N GLY A 51 -18.88 -13.48 -9.11
CA GLY A 51 -19.36 -14.61 -8.33
C GLY A 51 -19.92 -14.23 -6.97
N ILE A 52 -20.12 -15.24 -6.12
CA ILE A 52 -20.74 -15.06 -4.80
C ILE A 52 -19.81 -14.35 -3.80
N ALA A 53 -18.49 -14.56 -3.94
CA ALA A 53 -17.47 -13.85 -3.17
C ALA A 53 -16.13 -13.77 -3.93
N THR A 54 -15.40 -12.68 -3.75
CA THR A 54 -14.04 -12.47 -4.30
C THR A 54 -13.06 -13.53 -3.82
N PHE A 55 -13.29 -14.12 -2.64
CA PHE A 55 -12.47 -15.18 -2.04
C PHE A 55 -12.48 -16.52 -2.81
N PHE A 56 -13.45 -16.74 -3.72
CA PHE A 56 -13.58 -18.02 -4.44
C PHE A 56 -12.86 -18.06 -5.78
N ASN A 57 -12.07 -17.04 -6.11
CA ASN A 57 -11.27 -17.09 -7.33
C ASN A 57 -10.04 -17.99 -7.14
N ALA A 58 -9.54 -18.55 -8.25
CA ALA A 58 -8.50 -19.58 -8.23
C ALA A 58 -7.19 -19.13 -7.55
N LEU A 59 -6.83 -17.84 -7.67
CA LEU A 59 -5.65 -17.28 -7.02
C LEU A 59 -5.83 -17.23 -5.49
N GLU A 60 -6.99 -16.79 -5.01
CA GLU A 60 -7.30 -16.72 -3.58
C GLU A 60 -7.32 -18.10 -2.92
N ILE A 61 -7.88 -19.11 -3.61
CA ILE A 61 -7.88 -20.50 -3.15
C ILE A 61 -6.45 -21.09 -3.15
N ALA A 62 -5.62 -20.78 -4.14
CA ALA A 62 -4.22 -21.20 -4.13
C ALA A 62 -3.45 -20.60 -2.92
N MET A 63 -3.71 -19.33 -2.60
CA MET A 63 -3.14 -18.68 -1.41
C MET A 63 -3.69 -19.26 -0.09
N LEU A 64 -4.96 -19.72 -0.06
CA LEU A 64 -5.51 -20.45 1.08
C LEU A 64 -4.78 -21.77 1.30
N SER A 65 -4.50 -22.50 0.22
CA SER A 65 -3.72 -23.74 0.26
C SER A 65 -2.30 -23.49 0.77
N ALA A 66 -1.64 -22.42 0.32
CA ALA A 66 -0.32 -22.02 0.83
C ALA A 66 -0.36 -21.71 2.34
N ALA A 67 -1.30 -20.88 2.79
CA ALA A 67 -1.47 -20.57 4.22
C ALA A 67 -1.78 -21.83 5.05
N SER A 68 -2.60 -22.73 4.51
CA SER A 68 -2.92 -24.03 5.12
C SER A 68 -1.71 -24.97 5.21
N ALA A 69 -0.73 -24.81 4.32
CA ALA A 69 0.55 -25.49 4.36
C ALA A 69 1.60 -24.75 5.22
N ASN A 70 1.17 -23.81 6.08
CA ASN A 70 2.02 -23.03 6.98
C ASN A 70 2.97 -22.04 6.28
N VAL A 71 2.67 -21.69 5.02
CA VAL A 71 3.42 -20.70 4.22
C VAL A 71 2.77 -19.33 4.36
N PHE A 72 3.55 -18.33 4.79
CA PHE A 72 3.04 -16.96 4.91
C PHE A 72 2.98 -16.28 3.54
N VAL A 73 1.89 -15.57 3.25
CA VAL A 73 1.71 -14.87 1.97
C VAL A 73 1.67 -13.35 2.19
N ALA A 74 2.68 -12.64 1.67
CA ALA A 74 2.66 -11.18 1.51
C ALA A 74 2.19 -10.83 0.09
N HIS A 75 1.11 -10.06 -0.02
CA HIS A 75 0.50 -9.73 -1.30
C HIS A 75 0.31 -8.22 -1.45
N SER A 76 0.75 -7.64 -2.56
CA SER A 76 0.54 -6.23 -2.85
C SER A 76 -0.94 -5.90 -3.05
N VAL A 77 -1.44 -4.80 -2.48
CA VAL A 77 -2.88 -4.45 -2.58
C VAL A 77 -3.31 -3.85 -3.91
N GLY A 78 -2.36 -3.47 -4.77
CA GLY A 78 -2.61 -2.81 -6.06
C GLY A 78 -2.22 -1.34 -6.05
N ASN A 79 -2.08 -0.77 -7.26
CA ASN A 79 -1.67 0.62 -7.48
C ASN A 79 -2.82 1.45 -8.10
N GLY A 80 -4.07 1.05 -7.88
CA GLY A 80 -5.27 1.70 -8.43
C GLY A 80 -5.90 2.75 -7.52
N GLY A 81 -5.23 3.08 -6.41
CA GLY A 81 -5.67 4.14 -5.51
C GLY A 81 -5.68 5.51 -6.19
N PRO A 82 -6.26 6.53 -5.53
CA PRO A 82 -6.57 6.60 -4.09
C PRO A 82 -8.05 6.44 -3.78
N GLU A 83 -8.88 6.18 -4.77
CA GLU A 83 -10.32 5.99 -4.56
C GLU A 83 -10.59 4.75 -3.71
N ALA A 84 -11.69 4.80 -2.95
CA ALA A 84 -12.14 3.68 -2.14
C ALA A 84 -12.46 2.43 -3.00
N GLN A 85 -12.37 1.25 -2.40
CA GLN A 85 -12.66 -0.05 -3.03
C GLN A 85 -11.81 -0.37 -4.27
N THR A 86 -10.55 0.07 -4.26
CA THR A 86 -9.59 -0.19 -5.34
C THR A 86 -8.61 -1.33 -5.01
N VAL A 87 -8.74 -1.96 -3.84
CA VAL A 87 -7.94 -3.12 -3.42
C VAL A 87 -8.16 -4.34 -4.34
N LEU A 88 -7.07 -5.05 -4.60
CA LEU A 88 -7.03 -6.25 -5.46
C LEU A 88 -6.49 -7.49 -4.72
N SER A 89 -6.50 -7.44 -3.39
CA SER A 89 -6.04 -8.51 -2.48
C SER A 89 -7.08 -8.67 -1.39
N PHE A 90 -7.89 -9.72 -1.48
CA PHE A 90 -9.18 -9.80 -0.78
C PHE A 90 -9.10 -10.69 0.47
N SER A 91 -8.47 -11.87 0.39
CA SER A 91 -8.72 -12.90 1.40
C SER A 91 -8.09 -12.65 2.79
N PRO A 92 -8.74 -13.15 3.86
CA PRO A 92 -8.27 -12.94 5.23
C PRO A 92 -7.00 -13.71 5.61
N TRP A 93 -6.67 -14.80 4.89
CA TRP A 93 -5.46 -15.62 5.08
C TRP A 93 -4.19 -15.02 4.43
N ILE A 94 -4.26 -13.78 3.98
CA ILE A 94 -3.19 -13.08 3.26
C ILE A 94 -2.87 -11.77 3.98
N CYS A 95 -1.57 -11.49 4.12
CA CYS A 95 -1.11 -10.19 4.56
C CYS A 95 -1.05 -9.23 3.35
N SER A 96 -2.09 -8.42 3.18
CA SER A 96 -2.21 -7.47 2.08
C SER A 96 -1.49 -6.16 2.43
N VAL A 97 -0.57 -5.72 1.57
CA VAL A 97 0.41 -4.67 1.91
C VAL A 97 0.18 -3.40 1.08
N ALA A 98 -0.15 -2.31 1.78
CA ALA A 98 -0.21 -0.95 1.24
C ALA A 98 1.16 -0.27 1.18
N ALA A 99 1.28 0.75 0.33
CA ALA A 99 2.51 1.49 0.11
C ALA A 99 2.50 2.85 0.81
N SER A 100 3.61 3.16 1.47
CA SER A 100 3.91 4.48 2.03
C SER A 100 5.09 5.15 1.36
N LEU A 101 5.12 6.47 1.48
CA LEU A 101 6.32 7.29 1.31
C LEU A 101 7.23 7.10 2.53
N HIS A 102 8.53 7.02 2.27
CA HIS A 102 9.56 7.26 3.29
C HIS A 102 9.93 8.75 3.34
N ASP A 103 10.64 9.19 4.37
CA ASP A 103 11.01 10.60 4.55
C ASP A 103 12.23 11.04 3.74
N ARG A 104 12.95 10.11 3.11
CA ARG A 104 14.09 10.42 2.24
C ARG A 104 13.65 11.12 0.96
N ILE A 105 14.20 12.32 0.74
CA ILE A 105 14.04 13.10 -0.50
C ILE A 105 15.41 13.49 -1.07
N TYR A 106 15.43 13.83 -2.36
CA TYR A 106 16.64 14.24 -3.06
C TYR A 106 16.47 15.67 -3.57
N THR A 107 16.72 16.60 -2.66
CA THR A 107 16.47 18.02 -2.88
C THR A 107 17.50 18.60 -3.85
N LYS A 108 16.98 19.32 -4.84
CA LYS A 108 17.75 20.11 -5.80
C LYS A 108 17.30 21.55 -5.77
N PHE A 109 18.15 22.40 -6.30
CA PHE A 109 17.89 23.82 -6.43
C PHE A 109 18.27 24.32 -7.81
N VAL A 110 17.40 25.18 -8.32
CA VAL A 110 17.58 25.90 -9.56
C VAL A 110 17.72 27.38 -9.22
N THR A 111 18.92 27.93 -9.31
CA THR A 111 19.17 29.35 -9.04
C THR A 111 19.15 30.14 -10.34
N LEU A 112 18.26 31.12 -10.43
CA LEU A 112 18.01 31.96 -11.58
C LEU A 112 18.97 33.16 -11.64
N GLY A 113 19.02 33.84 -12.80
CA GLY A 113 19.85 35.03 -13.01
C GLY A 113 19.52 36.20 -12.07
N ASN A 114 18.28 36.30 -11.62
CA ASN A 114 17.81 37.29 -10.63
C ASN A 114 18.06 36.86 -9.17
N HIS A 115 18.86 35.82 -8.93
CA HIS A 115 19.18 35.25 -7.61
C HIS A 115 18.04 34.52 -6.90
N ALA A 116 16.82 34.52 -7.44
CA ALA A 116 15.76 33.66 -6.93
C ALA A 116 16.16 32.18 -7.10
N THR A 117 15.76 31.36 -6.14
CA THR A 117 16.01 29.92 -6.15
C THR A 117 14.69 29.18 -6.13
N ILE A 118 14.55 28.24 -7.05
CA ILE A 118 13.40 27.35 -7.16
C ILE A 118 13.81 25.98 -6.63
N GLN A 119 12.98 25.40 -5.77
CA GLN A 119 13.17 24.03 -5.30
C GLN A 119 12.84 23.04 -6.43
N ALA A 120 13.70 22.05 -6.58
CA ALA A 120 13.60 20.97 -7.55
C ALA A 120 13.90 19.63 -6.86
N THR A 121 13.77 18.54 -7.61
CA THR A 121 14.16 17.20 -7.16
C THR A 121 15.01 16.49 -8.21
N GLY A 122 15.72 15.44 -7.82
CA GLY A 122 16.40 14.53 -8.75
C GLY A 122 17.79 14.09 -8.32
N LEU A 123 18.27 13.01 -8.96
CA LEU A 123 19.53 12.32 -8.64
C LEU A 123 20.69 12.65 -9.58
N ALA A 124 20.50 13.59 -10.50
CA ALA A 124 21.53 14.01 -11.44
C ALA A 124 22.66 14.82 -10.76
N PRO A 125 23.81 15.10 -11.41
CA PRO A 125 24.73 16.14 -10.97
C PRO A 125 24.16 17.56 -11.15
N GLY A 126 24.84 18.55 -10.58
CA GLY A 126 24.60 19.97 -10.87
C GLY A 126 25.29 20.42 -12.15
N THR A 127 24.95 21.60 -12.66
CA THR A 127 25.67 22.19 -13.81
C THR A 127 27.14 22.48 -13.46
N PRO A 128 28.07 22.45 -14.43
CA PRO A 128 29.50 22.64 -14.14
C PRO A 128 29.80 23.99 -13.47
N GLY A 129 30.58 23.92 -12.38
CA GLY A 129 31.05 25.08 -11.62
C GLY A 129 29.95 25.87 -10.92
N SER A 130 30.31 27.04 -10.39
CA SER A 130 29.39 27.94 -9.68
C SER A 130 28.75 28.99 -10.58
N LYS A 131 29.03 28.95 -11.89
CA LYS A 131 28.55 29.93 -12.87
C LYS A 131 27.10 29.63 -13.28
N ARG A 132 26.34 30.68 -13.58
CA ARG A 132 25.03 30.58 -14.24
C ARG A 132 25.21 30.53 -15.75
N HIS A 133 24.56 29.57 -16.39
CA HIS A 133 24.61 29.31 -17.83
C HIS A 133 23.34 29.84 -18.51
N PRO A 134 23.39 30.23 -19.79
CA PRO A 134 22.19 30.60 -20.53
C PRO A 134 21.10 29.54 -20.46
N LEU A 135 19.84 29.97 -20.48
CA LEU A 135 18.64 29.14 -20.41
C LEU A 135 17.87 29.27 -21.72
N ILE A 136 17.32 28.17 -22.22
CA ILE A 136 16.52 28.15 -23.45
C ILE A 136 15.32 27.21 -23.28
N LEU A 137 14.14 27.61 -23.73
CA LEU A 137 12.95 26.76 -23.77
C LEU A 137 12.94 25.95 -25.07
N ALA A 138 12.49 24.69 -25.02
CA ALA A 138 12.55 23.78 -26.17
C ALA A 138 11.93 24.37 -27.45
N ARG A 139 10.76 25.01 -27.35
CA ARG A 139 10.09 25.66 -28.50
C ARG A 139 10.88 26.79 -29.16
N ASP A 140 11.77 27.45 -28.43
CA ASP A 140 12.55 28.58 -28.94
C ASP A 140 13.87 28.14 -29.59
N ALA A 141 14.19 26.84 -29.50
CA ALA A 141 15.37 26.23 -30.09
C ALA A 141 15.08 25.54 -31.44
N LEU A 142 13.87 25.64 -31.98
CA LEU A 142 13.46 24.92 -33.20
C LEU A 142 14.20 25.43 -34.46
N LYS A 143 14.45 24.51 -35.40
CA LYS A 143 14.87 24.88 -36.76
C LYS A 143 13.73 25.57 -37.51
N ARG A 144 14.05 26.58 -38.34
CA ARG A 144 13.09 27.44 -39.06
C ARG A 144 12.03 26.71 -39.93
N ASN A 145 12.24 25.43 -40.27
CA ASN A 145 11.33 24.63 -41.12
C ASN A 145 10.79 23.36 -40.44
N SER A 146 10.92 23.22 -39.12
CA SER A 146 10.34 22.08 -38.41
C SER A 146 8.83 22.28 -38.23
N THR A 147 8.04 21.79 -39.17
CA THR A 147 6.61 21.53 -38.95
C THR A 147 6.49 20.21 -38.19
N SER A 148 5.85 20.24 -37.03
CA SER A 148 5.75 19.07 -36.16
C SER A 148 4.29 18.79 -35.78
N ASN A 149 3.83 17.56 -36.10
CA ASN A 149 2.66 16.93 -35.46
C ASN A 149 3.05 16.17 -34.17
N TYR A 150 4.33 16.23 -33.78
CA TYR A 150 4.91 15.55 -32.61
C TYR A 150 5.18 16.52 -31.46
N SER A 151 5.29 15.98 -30.25
CA SER A 151 5.49 16.77 -29.04
C SER A 151 6.96 17.23 -28.93
N ILE A 152 7.18 18.52 -29.22
CA ILE A 152 8.50 19.18 -29.27
C ILE A 152 8.97 19.70 -27.92
N GLU A 153 8.12 19.67 -26.90
CA GLU A 153 8.47 20.20 -25.59
C GLU A 153 9.21 19.14 -24.76
N GLU A 154 9.00 17.87 -25.08
CA GLU A 154 9.51 16.70 -24.38
C GLU A 154 10.94 16.32 -24.77
N CYS A 155 11.53 17.06 -25.73
CA CYS A 155 12.93 16.93 -26.12
C CYS A 155 13.33 15.50 -26.54
N GLN A 156 12.46 14.81 -27.30
CA GLN A 156 12.64 13.39 -27.62
C GLN A 156 13.39 13.13 -28.93
N ASN A 157 13.78 14.16 -29.68
CA ASN A 157 14.48 14.02 -30.96
C ASN A 157 15.29 15.28 -31.29
N SER A 158 16.62 15.12 -31.39
CA SER A 158 17.57 16.21 -31.65
C SER A 158 17.39 16.87 -33.02
N SER A 159 16.79 16.18 -34.00
CA SER A 159 16.66 16.70 -35.37
C SER A 159 15.80 17.96 -35.48
N PHE A 160 14.90 18.20 -34.52
CA PHE A 160 14.00 19.36 -34.47
C PHE A 160 14.67 20.66 -34.00
N TYR A 161 15.80 20.58 -33.29
CA TYR A 161 16.42 21.73 -32.64
C TYR A 161 17.71 22.17 -33.35
N ASP A 162 17.96 23.47 -33.36
CA ASP A 162 19.20 24.04 -33.87
C ASP A 162 20.31 23.91 -32.83
N GLU A 163 21.31 23.08 -33.13
CA GLU A 163 22.47 22.84 -32.27
C GLU A 163 23.18 24.14 -31.88
N MET A 164 23.31 25.11 -32.79
CA MET A 164 23.99 26.37 -32.50
C MET A 164 23.23 27.22 -31.46
N ILE A 165 21.91 27.05 -31.37
CA ILE A 165 21.06 27.74 -30.40
C ILE A 165 21.13 27.05 -29.03
N VAL A 166 21.19 25.72 -28.99
CA VAL A 166 21.18 24.93 -27.75
C VAL A 166 22.57 24.80 -27.11
N ALA A 167 23.63 24.82 -27.93
CA ALA A 167 24.99 24.63 -27.47
C ALA A 167 25.36 25.58 -26.31
N LYS A 168 25.97 25.01 -25.27
CA LYS A 168 26.40 25.73 -24.05
C LYS A 168 25.25 26.36 -23.24
N LYS A 169 24.00 25.92 -23.44
CA LYS A 169 22.83 26.36 -22.66
C LYS A 169 22.23 25.23 -21.84
N VAL A 170 21.45 25.58 -20.83
CA VAL A 170 20.56 24.67 -20.13
C VAL A 170 19.20 24.74 -20.79
N MET A 171 18.65 23.60 -21.18
CA MET A 171 17.38 23.51 -21.90
C MET A 171 16.22 23.22 -20.94
N ILE A 172 15.07 23.87 -21.12
CA ILE A 172 13.82 23.51 -20.44
C ILE A 172 13.05 22.56 -21.35
N CYS A 173 12.71 21.39 -20.81
CA CYS A 173 11.89 20.37 -21.45
C CYS A 173 10.68 20.05 -20.57
N THR A 174 9.59 19.59 -21.17
CA THR A 174 8.33 19.26 -20.48
C THR A 174 8.21 17.76 -20.27
N TYR A 175 7.76 17.36 -19.08
CA TYR A 175 7.35 16.00 -18.76
C TYR A 175 5.85 15.87 -18.98
N SER A 176 5.44 15.06 -19.95
CA SER A 176 4.04 14.85 -20.35
C SER A 176 3.61 13.38 -20.25
N THR A 177 2.36 13.08 -20.62
CA THR A 177 1.76 11.73 -20.49
C THR A 177 2.54 10.66 -21.25
N GLY A 178 3.29 11.04 -22.28
CA GLY A 178 4.12 10.09 -23.02
C GLY A 178 5.25 9.49 -22.18
N PHE A 179 5.69 10.12 -21.09
CA PHE A 179 6.64 9.49 -20.16
C PHE A 179 5.95 8.44 -19.27
N VAL A 180 4.67 8.65 -18.97
CA VAL A 180 3.84 7.75 -18.13
C VAL A 180 3.47 6.49 -18.90
N ASP A 181 3.08 6.63 -20.17
CA ASP A 181 2.75 5.49 -21.04
C ASP A 181 4.00 4.78 -21.64
N GLY A 182 5.19 5.35 -21.42
CA GLY A 182 6.48 4.81 -21.85
C GLY A 182 6.85 5.08 -23.32
N SER A 183 6.11 5.96 -24.01
CA SER A 183 6.45 6.48 -25.34
C SER A 183 7.71 7.35 -25.32
N PHE A 184 7.93 8.06 -24.20
CA PHE A 184 9.06 8.94 -23.94
C PHE A 184 9.89 8.44 -22.77
N THR A 185 11.17 8.82 -22.74
CA THR A 185 12.08 8.46 -21.64
C THR A 185 12.93 9.66 -21.25
N VAL A 186 13.26 9.74 -19.97
CA VAL A 186 14.17 10.75 -19.43
C VAL A 186 15.57 10.55 -20.01
N GLU A 187 15.99 9.30 -20.20
CA GLU A 187 17.26 8.97 -20.88
C GLU A 187 17.34 9.58 -22.29
N LYS A 188 16.28 9.41 -23.11
CA LYS A 188 16.25 9.93 -24.48
C LYS A 188 16.19 11.45 -24.51
N LEU A 189 15.48 12.05 -23.55
CA LEU A 189 15.45 13.49 -23.34
C LEU A 189 16.86 14.03 -23.06
N VAL A 190 17.56 13.43 -22.10
CA VAL A 190 18.92 13.83 -21.72
C VAL A 190 19.87 13.69 -22.91
N ARG A 191 19.85 12.53 -23.58
CA ARG A 191 20.67 12.28 -24.75
C ARG A 191 20.43 13.29 -25.87
N THR A 192 19.17 13.70 -26.08
CA THR A 192 18.83 14.71 -27.08
C THR A 192 19.52 16.05 -26.77
N VAL A 193 19.52 16.48 -25.52
CA VAL A 193 20.18 17.73 -25.10
C VAL A 193 21.71 17.61 -25.16
N GLU A 194 22.26 16.44 -24.81
CA GLU A 194 23.70 16.14 -24.92
C GLU A 194 24.18 16.18 -26.38
N GLU A 195 23.44 15.56 -27.31
CA GLU A 195 23.73 15.57 -28.76
C GLU A 195 23.74 17.00 -29.33
N LEU A 196 23.01 17.92 -28.71
CA LEU A 196 22.95 19.34 -29.09
C LEU A 196 24.00 20.20 -28.36
N SER A 197 24.99 19.59 -27.71
CA SER A 197 26.04 20.26 -26.93
C SER A 197 25.50 21.14 -25.79
N GLY A 198 24.33 20.79 -25.22
CA GLY A 198 23.75 21.45 -24.05
C GLY A 198 24.52 21.16 -22.76
N LEU A 199 24.35 22.01 -21.74
CA LEU A 199 25.04 21.90 -20.43
C LEU A 199 24.20 21.30 -19.31
N GLY A 200 22.90 21.14 -19.54
CA GLY A 200 21.97 20.60 -18.56
C GLY A 200 20.53 20.70 -19.02
N VAL A 201 19.64 20.06 -18.28
CA VAL A 201 18.21 20.10 -18.54
C VAL A 201 17.39 20.40 -17.28
N VAL A 202 16.40 21.27 -17.41
CA VAL A 202 15.36 21.46 -16.41
C VAL A 202 14.07 20.86 -16.95
N ILE A 203 13.52 19.91 -16.23
CA ILE A 203 12.36 19.15 -16.67
C ILE A 203 11.17 19.64 -15.84
N ILE A 204 10.22 20.30 -16.50
CA ILE A 204 9.01 20.85 -15.88
C ILE A 204 7.82 19.93 -16.13
N SER A 205 6.96 19.75 -15.14
CA SER A 205 5.73 18.98 -15.34
C SER A 205 4.74 19.69 -16.27
N ALA A 206 4.09 18.95 -17.16
CA ALA A 206 2.92 19.41 -17.91
C ALA A 206 1.74 19.70 -16.96
N GLU A 207 0.81 20.55 -17.40
CA GLU A 207 -0.26 21.05 -16.53
C GLU A 207 -1.23 19.97 -16.02
N ASN A 208 -1.44 18.92 -16.81
CA ASN A 208 -2.28 17.80 -16.48
C ASN A 208 -1.59 16.73 -15.62
N LEU A 209 -0.27 16.85 -15.40
CA LEU A 209 0.53 15.88 -14.64
C LEU A 209 1.08 16.43 -13.32
N TYR A 210 0.71 17.67 -12.95
CA TYR A 210 1.03 18.16 -11.62
C TYR A 210 0.52 17.16 -10.59
N ASP A 211 1.40 16.79 -9.67
CA ASP A 211 1.09 15.86 -8.59
C ASP A 211 0.84 14.40 -9.01
N GLU A 212 1.20 14.02 -10.23
CA GLU A 212 1.28 12.61 -10.60
C GLU A 212 2.33 11.87 -9.75
N ILE A 213 1.97 10.63 -9.44
CA ILE A 213 2.36 9.98 -8.18
C ILE A 213 3.74 9.32 -8.29
N ASP A 214 4.20 9.05 -9.51
CA ASP A 214 5.41 8.29 -9.76
C ASP A 214 6.25 8.93 -10.87
N PHE A 215 7.02 9.94 -10.47
CA PHE A 215 8.07 10.47 -11.31
C PHE A 215 9.27 9.51 -11.24
N PRO A 216 9.78 8.96 -12.36
CA PRO A 216 10.90 8.03 -12.31
C PRO A 216 12.14 8.76 -11.78
N MET A 217 12.52 8.43 -10.56
CA MET A 217 13.71 8.98 -9.93
C MET A 217 14.95 8.21 -10.43
N ALA A 218 15.32 8.43 -11.70
CA ALA A 218 16.48 7.80 -12.29
C ALA A 218 17.77 8.56 -11.94
N PRO A 219 18.87 7.87 -11.59
CA PRO A 219 20.19 8.49 -11.55
C PRO A 219 20.60 8.87 -12.98
N LEU A 220 21.01 10.12 -13.18
CA LEU A 220 21.47 10.62 -14.47
C LEU A 220 22.94 11.07 -14.35
N SER A 221 23.75 10.80 -15.37
CA SER A 221 25.13 11.30 -15.46
C SER A 221 25.22 12.74 -15.95
N PHE A 222 24.13 13.29 -16.50
CA PHE A 222 24.06 14.63 -17.06
C PHE A 222 23.37 15.61 -16.11
N PRO A 223 23.77 16.90 -16.04
CA PRO A 223 23.13 17.86 -15.15
C PRO A 223 21.63 18.01 -15.40
N ALA A 224 20.81 17.65 -14.42
CA ALA A 224 19.36 17.73 -14.54
C ALA A 224 18.66 18.13 -13.23
N ALA A 225 17.48 18.72 -13.34
CA ALA A 225 16.59 19.00 -12.20
C ALA A 225 15.12 18.89 -12.63
N PHE A 226 14.30 18.27 -11.78
CA PHE A 226 12.86 18.15 -11.98
C PHE A 226 12.10 19.18 -11.16
N ILE A 227 11.24 19.95 -11.83
CA ILE A 227 10.31 20.88 -11.21
C ILE A 227 8.90 20.32 -11.43
N LEU A 228 8.36 19.70 -10.38
CA LEU A 228 7.14 18.88 -10.46
C LEU A 228 5.88 19.61 -9.97
N THR A 229 6.05 20.83 -9.48
CA THR A 229 5.01 21.59 -8.80
C THR A 229 4.51 22.72 -9.69
N LYS A 230 3.18 22.92 -9.75
CA LYS A 230 2.55 23.99 -10.53
C LYS A 230 3.13 25.37 -10.24
N ARG A 231 3.33 25.69 -8.96
CA ARG A 231 3.83 27.00 -8.52
C ARG A 231 5.27 27.22 -8.99
N GLU A 232 6.12 26.22 -8.85
CA GLU A 232 7.53 26.27 -9.22
C GLU A 232 7.69 26.27 -10.75
N THR A 233 6.87 25.51 -11.49
CA THR A 233 6.80 25.55 -12.96
C THR A 233 6.37 26.93 -13.46
N ALA A 234 5.33 27.53 -12.87
CA ALA A 234 4.93 28.88 -13.21
C ALA A 234 6.04 29.90 -12.92
N ALA A 235 6.79 29.74 -11.82
CA ALA A 235 7.88 30.63 -11.45
C ALA A 235 9.02 30.61 -12.49
N ILE A 236 9.46 29.42 -12.96
CA ILE A 236 10.52 29.34 -13.96
C ILE A 236 10.07 29.85 -15.33
N LEU A 237 8.84 29.56 -15.76
CA LEU A 237 8.30 30.04 -17.02
C LEU A 237 8.10 31.57 -17.02
N ASN A 238 7.61 32.14 -15.92
CA ASN A 238 7.50 33.59 -15.76
C ASN A 238 8.87 34.28 -15.78
N TYR A 239 9.88 33.67 -15.15
CA TYR A 239 11.25 34.18 -15.23
C TYR A 239 11.79 34.17 -16.66
N TYR A 240 11.58 33.08 -17.39
CA TYR A 240 12.02 32.94 -18.78
C TYR A 240 11.36 33.99 -19.70
N ASN A 241 10.05 34.20 -19.55
CA ASN A 241 9.27 35.13 -20.38
C ASN A 241 9.40 36.61 -19.97
N GLY A 242 9.86 36.90 -18.75
CA GLY A 242 9.71 38.21 -18.12
C GLY A 242 10.67 39.33 -18.58
N ARG A 243 11.60 39.07 -19.50
CA ARG A 243 12.58 40.08 -19.98
C ARG A 243 12.88 39.96 -21.47
N PRO A 244 12.11 40.64 -22.34
CA PRO A 244 12.52 40.84 -23.72
C PRO A 244 13.87 41.57 -23.69
N ASN A 245 14.92 41.01 -24.32
CA ASN A 245 16.29 41.54 -24.42
C ASN A 245 17.31 41.12 -23.32
N HIS A 246 16.99 40.18 -22.43
CA HIS A 246 18.01 39.56 -21.58
C HIS A 246 18.07 38.06 -21.83
N GLU A 247 19.27 37.52 -22.07
CA GLU A 247 19.48 36.07 -22.11
C GLU A 247 19.29 35.51 -20.69
N PRO A 248 18.21 34.74 -20.42
CA PRO A 248 17.97 34.21 -19.07
C PRO A 248 19.10 33.26 -18.69
N LYS A 249 19.46 33.21 -17.40
CA LYS A 249 20.56 32.38 -16.90
C LYS A 249 20.13 31.54 -15.71
N ILE A 250 20.74 30.37 -15.57
CA ILE A 250 20.35 29.38 -14.58
C ILE A 250 21.57 28.59 -14.07
N ARG A 251 21.47 28.05 -12.87
CA ARG A 251 22.42 27.08 -12.32
C ARG A 251 21.65 25.98 -11.62
N ILE A 252 21.93 24.73 -11.96
CA ILE A 252 21.39 23.55 -11.25
C ILE A 252 22.42 23.14 -10.21
N HIS A 253 22.00 22.92 -8.97
CA HIS A 253 22.86 22.47 -7.89
C HIS A 253 22.06 21.74 -6.81
N GLY A 254 22.78 21.18 -5.83
CA GLY A 254 22.21 20.30 -4.83
C GLY A 254 22.10 18.86 -5.33
N THR A 255 22.58 17.94 -4.51
CA THR A 255 22.39 16.48 -4.62
C THR A 255 22.25 15.87 -3.22
N ASN A 256 21.91 16.71 -2.24
CA ASN A 256 21.91 16.29 -0.85
C ASN A 256 20.65 15.47 -0.60
N THR A 257 20.84 14.32 0.02
CA THR A 257 19.75 13.58 0.62
C THR A 257 19.27 14.34 1.86
N GLU A 258 17.98 14.62 1.93
CA GLU A 258 17.33 15.24 3.08
C GLU A 258 16.20 14.34 3.58
N PHE A 259 15.81 14.53 4.85
CA PHE A 259 14.74 13.78 5.48
C PHE A 259 13.62 14.73 5.88
N THR A 260 12.44 14.59 5.26
CA THR A 260 11.29 15.47 5.48
C THR A 260 10.66 15.30 6.85
N HIS A 261 10.94 14.15 7.50
CA HIS A 261 10.44 13.82 8.81
C HIS A 261 8.92 13.71 8.93
N SER A 262 8.22 13.77 7.80
CA SER A 262 6.75 13.72 7.68
C SER A 262 6.21 12.34 7.31
N ALA A 263 7.09 11.34 7.18
CA ALA A 263 6.74 9.95 6.84
C ALA A 263 6.41 9.11 8.10
N PRO A 264 5.66 8.00 7.95
CA PRO A 264 5.09 7.51 6.69
C PRO A 264 3.80 8.21 6.29
N ILE A 265 3.60 8.35 4.98
CA ILE A 265 2.38 8.89 4.37
C ILE A 265 1.88 7.85 3.39
N VAL A 266 0.59 7.54 3.39
CA VAL A 266 0.00 6.61 2.41
C VAL A 266 0.20 7.18 1.01
N ALA A 267 0.82 6.40 0.12
CA ALA A 267 1.02 6.79 -1.26
C ALA A 267 -0.34 6.90 -1.97
N SER A 268 -0.52 7.91 -2.82
CA SER A 268 -1.80 8.09 -3.52
C SER A 268 -2.14 6.92 -4.44
N PHE A 269 -1.14 6.27 -5.07
CA PHE A 269 -1.39 5.11 -5.92
C PHE A 269 -1.80 3.88 -5.11
N SER A 270 -1.48 3.81 -3.81
CA SER A 270 -1.77 2.62 -3.01
C SER A 270 -3.27 2.39 -3.01
N SER A 271 -3.72 1.24 -3.51
CA SER A 271 -5.14 0.89 -3.52
C SER A 271 -5.74 0.91 -2.11
N ARG A 272 -6.99 1.38 -1.99
CA ARG A 272 -7.70 1.61 -0.74
C ARG A 272 -8.86 0.63 -0.56
N GLY A 273 -9.10 0.23 0.68
CA GLY A 273 -10.31 -0.47 1.07
C GLY A 273 -11.57 0.42 0.96
N PRO A 274 -12.72 -0.03 1.46
CA PRO A 274 -12.96 -1.35 2.05
C PRO A 274 -12.78 -2.49 1.05
N ASP A 275 -12.65 -3.70 1.58
CA ASP A 275 -12.60 -4.91 0.76
C ASP A 275 -13.92 -5.13 0.00
N SER A 276 -13.82 -5.64 -1.22
CA SER A 276 -14.99 -5.94 -2.06
C SER A 276 -15.36 -7.40 -1.92
N ALA A 277 -16.56 -7.67 -1.42
CA ALA A 277 -17.12 -9.01 -1.31
C ALA A 277 -17.39 -9.62 -2.69
N ASN A 278 -17.73 -8.85 -3.71
CA ASN A 278 -17.99 -9.33 -5.07
C ASN A 278 -17.78 -8.22 -6.12
N ASP A 279 -18.06 -8.54 -7.38
CA ASP A 279 -18.05 -7.62 -8.53
C ASP A 279 -19.13 -6.52 -8.49
N HIS A 280 -20.04 -6.57 -7.52
CA HIS A 280 -21.00 -5.50 -7.24
C HIS A 280 -20.52 -4.55 -6.13
N PHE A 281 -19.24 -4.64 -5.74
CA PHE A 281 -18.60 -3.77 -4.76
C PHE A 281 -19.33 -3.71 -3.40
N LYS A 282 -20.00 -4.80 -3.00
CA LYS A 282 -20.50 -4.92 -1.62
C LYS A 282 -19.31 -5.00 -0.67
N ILE A 283 -19.38 -4.37 0.50
CA ILE A 283 -18.28 -4.41 1.48
C ILE A 283 -18.18 -5.83 2.06
N ALA A 284 -16.98 -6.41 2.01
CA ALA A 284 -16.67 -7.60 2.79
C ALA A 284 -16.35 -7.22 4.25
N GLU A 285 -16.74 -8.04 5.21
CA GLU A 285 -16.45 -7.85 6.64
C GLU A 285 -15.01 -8.26 7.00
N VAL A 286 -14.06 -7.94 6.12
CA VAL A 286 -12.62 -8.18 6.26
C VAL A 286 -11.90 -6.86 5.99
N LEU A 287 -11.02 -6.44 6.90
CA LEU A 287 -10.26 -5.21 6.72
C LEU A 287 -9.20 -5.39 5.64
N LYS A 288 -9.19 -4.50 4.65
CA LYS A 288 -8.09 -4.33 3.69
C LYS A 288 -7.71 -2.85 3.55
N PRO A 289 -6.42 -2.54 3.37
CA PRO A 289 -5.26 -3.46 3.42
C PRO A 289 -5.03 -4.00 4.84
N THR A 290 -4.10 -4.95 5.00
CA THR A 290 -3.75 -5.50 6.34
C THR A 290 -2.76 -4.60 7.06
N ILE A 291 -1.73 -4.13 6.35
CA ILE A 291 -0.64 -3.32 6.89
C ILE A 291 -0.04 -2.43 5.80
N MET A 292 0.74 -1.43 6.18
CA MET A 292 1.47 -0.55 5.29
C MET A 292 2.99 -0.67 5.47
N ALA A 293 3.73 -0.62 4.36
CA ALA A 293 5.20 -0.61 4.35
C ALA A 293 5.75 0.41 3.32
N PRO A 294 7.05 0.76 3.37
CA PRO A 294 7.66 1.63 2.38
C PRO A 294 7.52 1.06 0.96
N GLY A 295 6.93 1.83 0.05
CA GLY A 295 6.66 1.40 -1.32
C GLY A 295 6.87 2.46 -2.39
N LYS A 296 7.19 3.71 -2.02
CA LYS A 296 7.53 4.77 -2.98
C LYS A 296 9.04 5.05 -2.96
N ASP A 297 9.63 5.24 -4.14
CA ASP A 297 11.05 5.55 -4.35
C ASP A 297 12.01 4.51 -3.70
N ILE A 298 11.68 3.22 -3.86
CA ILE A 298 12.48 2.13 -3.30
C ILE A 298 13.63 1.77 -4.22
N TRP A 299 14.86 1.89 -3.71
CA TRP A 299 16.09 1.54 -4.40
C TRP A 299 16.40 0.04 -4.24
N ALA A 300 16.46 -0.69 -5.35
CA ALA A 300 16.70 -2.14 -5.36
C ALA A 300 17.52 -2.59 -6.57
N ALA A 301 17.99 -3.85 -6.52
CA ALA A 301 18.74 -4.46 -7.62
C ALA A 301 17.91 -4.48 -8.91
N TRP A 302 18.60 -4.30 -10.03
CA TRP A 302 18.01 -4.22 -11.36
C TRP A 302 18.87 -4.94 -12.38
N SER A 303 18.24 -5.46 -13.44
CA SER A 303 18.94 -6.16 -14.50
C SER A 303 19.43 -5.18 -15.57
N PRO A 304 20.74 -5.13 -15.88
CA PRO A 304 21.26 -4.24 -16.93
C PRO A 304 20.67 -4.51 -18.32
N ILE A 305 20.21 -5.75 -18.56
CA ILE A 305 19.58 -6.16 -19.82
C ILE A 305 18.06 -5.98 -19.83
N ALA A 306 17.47 -5.45 -18.74
CA ALA A 306 16.05 -5.14 -18.71
C ALA A 306 15.75 -3.99 -19.68
N ASP A 307 14.67 -4.11 -20.43
CA ASP A 307 14.26 -3.11 -21.42
C ASP A 307 13.16 -2.16 -20.94
N ARG A 308 12.63 -2.36 -19.72
CA ARG A 308 11.57 -1.55 -19.10
C ARG A 308 11.68 -1.51 -17.57
N PRO A 309 11.64 -0.33 -16.91
CA PRO A 309 11.60 1.00 -17.54
C PRO A 309 12.91 1.28 -18.27
N LYS A 310 12.80 1.93 -19.44
CA LYS A 310 13.96 2.22 -20.30
C LYS A 310 14.97 3.14 -19.60
N ASP A 311 14.51 4.00 -18.69
CA ASP A 311 15.36 4.92 -17.93
C ASP A 311 16.43 4.24 -17.07
N PHE A 312 16.29 2.94 -16.81
CA PHE A 312 17.26 2.14 -16.05
C PHE A 312 18.02 1.14 -16.93
N LYS A 313 18.02 1.32 -18.26
CA LYS A 313 18.83 0.50 -19.16
C LYS A 313 20.30 0.56 -18.75
N ASP A 314 20.98 -0.59 -18.79
CA ASP A 314 22.39 -0.75 -18.40
C ASP A 314 22.68 -0.43 -16.91
N GLN A 315 21.64 -0.14 -16.10
CA GLN A 315 21.76 0.06 -14.66
C GLN A 315 21.68 -1.26 -13.89
N ARG A 316 22.43 -1.34 -12.79
CA ARG A 316 22.39 -2.49 -11.85
C ARG A 316 21.43 -2.28 -10.68
N PHE A 317 20.89 -1.08 -10.56
CA PHE A 317 19.90 -0.72 -9.57
C PHE A 317 18.89 0.25 -10.17
N ALA A 318 17.66 0.18 -9.67
CA ALA A 318 16.57 1.06 -10.06
C ALA A 318 15.86 1.58 -8.80
N ILE A 319 15.26 2.76 -8.94
CA ILE A 319 14.34 3.31 -7.94
C ILE A 319 12.95 3.23 -8.54
N LEU A 320 12.08 2.47 -7.89
CA LEU A 320 10.73 2.21 -8.35
C LEU A 320 9.73 2.40 -7.22
N SER A 321 8.49 2.72 -7.60
CA SER A 321 7.38 2.81 -6.67
C SER A 321 6.30 1.77 -6.99
N GLY A 322 5.56 1.40 -5.95
CA GLY A 322 4.43 0.49 -6.03
C GLY A 322 4.21 -0.28 -4.75
N THR A 323 2.99 -0.78 -4.56
CA THR A 323 2.71 -1.80 -3.54
C THR A 323 3.52 -3.08 -3.80
N SER A 324 3.93 -3.31 -5.04
CA SER A 324 4.91 -4.32 -5.44
C SER A 324 6.26 -4.20 -4.71
N MET A 325 6.67 -3.00 -4.29
CA MET A 325 7.89 -2.74 -3.52
C MET A 325 7.63 -2.79 -2.01
N ALA A 326 6.41 -2.52 -1.56
CA ALA A 326 6.00 -2.64 -0.16
C ALA A 326 5.87 -4.10 0.30
N ALA A 327 5.24 -4.97 -0.50
CA ALA A 327 5.06 -6.39 -0.20
C ALA A 327 6.37 -7.13 0.22
N PRO A 328 7.50 -6.99 -0.51
CA PRO A 328 8.74 -7.70 -0.14
C PRO A 328 9.39 -7.19 1.15
N HIS A 329 9.05 -5.97 1.61
CA HIS A 329 9.45 -5.54 2.96
C HIS A 329 8.79 -6.42 4.01
N ILE A 330 7.47 -6.60 3.92
CA ILE A 330 6.71 -7.45 4.84
C ILE A 330 7.13 -8.92 4.73
N ALA A 331 7.31 -9.45 3.52
CA ALA A 331 7.78 -10.82 3.32
C ALA A 331 9.12 -11.07 4.04
N GLY A 332 10.07 -10.15 3.89
CA GLY A 332 11.37 -10.30 4.56
C GLY A 332 11.31 -10.10 6.08
N ILE A 333 10.41 -9.26 6.60
CA ILE A 333 10.20 -9.16 8.06
C ILE A 333 9.57 -10.46 8.58
N ALA A 334 8.56 -11.00 7.89
CA ALA A 334 7.93 -12.27 8.23
C ALA A 334 8.94 -13.44 8.23
N ALA A 335 9.90 -13.46 7.29
CA ALA A 335 11.00 -14.43 7.29
C ALA A 335 11.85 -14.36 8.57
N LEU A 336 12.21 -13.15 9.03
CA LEU A 336 12.96 -12.97 10.29
C LEU A 336 12.13 -13.38 11.50
N MET A 337 10.84 -13.09 11.50
CA MET A 337 9.92 -13.51 12.57
C MET A 337 9.77 -15.03 12.62
N LYS A 338 9.62 -15.70 11.47
CA LYS A 338 9.57 -17.16 11.37
C LYS A 338 10.89 -17.79 11.82
N GLN A 339 12.04 -17.21 11.46
CA GLN A 339 13.33 -17.66 11.96
C GLN A 339 13.42 -17.59 13.49
N LYS A 340 12.93 -16.50 14.10
CA LYS A 340 12.93 -16.31 15.56
C LYS A 340 11.94 -17.26 16.25
N ASN A 341 10.76 -17.45 15.66
CA ASN A 341 9.68 -18.26 16.22
C ASN A 341 9.09 -19.20 15.15
N PRO A 342 9.74 -20.35 14.86
CA PRO A 342 9.35 -21.24 13.76
C PRO A 342 7.95 -21.83 13.87
N GLN A 343 7.40 -21.87 15.08
CA GLN A 343 6.09 -22.43 15.39
C GLN A 343 4.93 -21.46 15.09
N LEU A 344 5.19 -20.18 14.82
CA LEU A 344 4.12 -19.24 14.49
C LEU A 344 3.49 -19.61 13.14
N SER A 345 2.16 -19.71 13.14
CA SER A 345 1.37 -19.87 11.92
C SER A 345 1.45 -18.61 11.03
N PRO A 346 1.01 -18.67 9.76
CA PRO A 346 0.86 -17.49 8.92
C PRO A 346 -0.05 -16.42 9.55
N ALA A 347 -1.17 -16.83 10.16
CA ALA A 347 -2.10 -15.92 10.82
C ALA A 347 -1.47 -15.27 12.06
N ALA A 348 -0.68 -16.02 12.84
CA ALA A 348 0.07 -15.49 13.96
C ALA A 348 1.13 -14.45 13.55
N LEU A 349 1.85 -14.70 12.45
CA LEU A 349 2.78 -13.72 11.87
C LEU A 349 2.06 -12.46 11.39
N GLN A 350 0.95 -12.63 10.67
CA GLN A 350 0.12 -11.52 10.21
C GLN A 350 -0.43 -10.73 11.40
N SER A 351 -0.87 -11.40 12.45
CA SER A 351 -1.31 -10.78 13.69
C SER A 351 -0.21 -9.97 14.35
N ALA A 352 0.97 -10.55 14.53
CA ALA A 352 2.09 -9.87 15.17
C ALA A 352 2.48 -8.61 14.40
N LEU A 353 2.55 -8.69 13.06
CA LEU A 353 2.79 -7.52 12.20
C LEU A 353 1.72 -6.45 12.36
N ALA A 354 0.45 -6.85 12.32
CA ALA A 354 -0.68 -5.92 12.37
C ALA A 354 -0.80 -5.25 13.75
N THR A 355 -0.74 -6.01 14.84
CA THR A 355 -1.07 -5.49 16.18
C THR A 355 0.01 -4.62 16.80
N THR A 356 1.23 -4.70 16.28
CA THR A 356 2.35 -3.86 16.69
C THR A 356 2.64 -2.74 15.70
N ALA A 357 1.85 -2.61 14.63
CA ALA A 357 1.99 -1.53 13.67
C ALA A 357 1.71 -0.18 14.35
N PHE A 358 2.39 0.87 13.90
CA PHE A 358 2.19 2.21 14.43
C PHE A 358 1.23 3.03 13.54
N THR A 359 0.38 3.82 14.19
CA THR A 359 -0.66 4.64 13.54
C THR A 359 -0.38 6.14 13.66
N THR A 360 0.83 6.51 14.06
CA THR A 360 1.27 7.91 14.19
C THR A 360 2.63 8.12 13.55
N ASP A 361 2.91 9.33 13.08
CA ASP A 361 4.24 9.72 12.66
C ASP A 361 5.18 9.83 13.88
N LYS A 362 6.47 10.08 13.63
CA LYS A 362 7.47 10.21 14.69
C LYS A 362 7.24 11.40 15.65
N PHE A 363 6.33 12.31 15.33
CA PHE A 363 5.94 13.43 16.18
C PHE A 363 4.63 13.14 16.95
N GLY A 364 4.06 11.95 16.79
CA GLY A 364 2.82 11.53 17.44
C GLY A 364 1.55 12.01 16.75
N ASN A 365 1.63 12.56 15.53
CA ASN A 365 0.44 12.94 14.77
C ASN A 365 -0.12 11.73 14.03
N ASP A 366 -1.43 11.69 13.82
CA ASP A 366 -2.07 10.65 13.01
C ASP A 366 -1.49 10.58 11.59
N LEU A 367 -1.40 9.36 11.05
CA LEU A 367 -0.93 9.14 9.69
C LEU A 367 -1.79 9.90 8.67
N LYS A 368 -1.12 10.35 7.61
CA LYS A 368 -1.74 11.08 6.51
C LYS A 368 -1.73 10.25 5.24
N ALA A 369 -2.67 10.55 4.34
CA ALA A 369 -2.75 9.96 3.02
C ALA A 369 -2.62 11.05 1.95
N GLN A 370 -1.92 10.73 0.88
CA GLN A 370 -2.00 11.54 -0.34
C GLN A 370 -3.35 11.29 -1.01
N ASN A 371 -4.16 12.35 -1.12
CA ASN A 371 -5.43 12.35 -1.83
C ASN A 371 -5.38 13.43 -2.94
N PRO A 372 -5.60 13.09 -4.21
CA PRO A 372 -5.74 14.05 -5.29
C PRO A 372 -7.00 14.88 -5.03
N SER A 373 -6.87 16.20 -5.12
CA SER A 373 -7.98 17.13 -4.91
C SER A 373 -8.15 18.00 -6.15
N GLY A 374 -8.83 17.47 -7.17
CA GLY A 374 -9.06 18.19 -8.43
C GLY A 374 -7.76 18.71 -9.07
N ASN A 375 -7.83 19.86 -9.75
CA ASN A 375 -6.72 20.48 -10.51
C ASN A 375 -5.63 21.17 -9.64
N VAL A 376 -5.44 20.76 -8.38
CA VAL A 376 -4.44 21.33 -7.46
C VAL A 376 -3.84 20.25 -6.58
N SER A 377 -2.50 20.31 -6.40
CA SER A 377 -1.66 19.74 -5.32
C SER A 377 -2.21 18.50 -4.62
N THR A 378 -1.47 17.38 -4.65
CA THR A 378 -1.76 16.22 -3.77
C THR A 378 -1.96 16.72 -2.34
N LYS A 379 -3.22 16.68 -1.86
CA LYS A 379 -3.57 17.19 -0.55
C LYS A 379 -3.31 16.07 0.44
N LEU A 380 -2.56 16.37 1.48
CA LEU A 380 -2.45 15.46 2.61
C LEU A 380 -3.75 15.52 3.41
N GLY A 381 -4.51 14.43 3.36
CA GLY A 381 -5.70 14.22 4.18
C GLY A 381 -5.40 13.32 5.37
N PRO A 382 -6.32 13.24 6.35
CA PRO A 382 -6.25 12.19 7.36
C PRO A 382 -6.31 10.81 6.68
N ALA A 383 -5.47 9.88 7.10
CA ALA A 383 -5.57 8.50 6.66
C ALA A 383 -6.46 7.68 7.61
N THR A 384 -7.10 6.67 7.05
CA THR A 384 -8.03 5.75 7.70
C THR A 384 -7.49 4.33 7.67
N TYR A 385 -8.14 3.42 8.40
CA TYR A 385 -7.78 2.00 8.35
C TYR A 385 -7.99 1.36 6.98
N PHE A 386 -8.83 1.95 6.10
CA PHE A 386 -8.93 1.51 4.70
C PHE A 386 -7.77 1.99 3.83
N ASP A 387 -6.91 2.87 4.35
CA ASP A 387 -5.73 3.35 3.63
C ASP A 387 -4.47 2.56 3.99
N TYR A 388 -4.29 2.25 5.28
CA TYR A 388 -3.05 1.63 5.80
C TYR A 388 -3.27 0.34 6.59
N GLY A 389 -4.51 -0.12 6.76
CA GLY A 389 -4.80 -1.33 7.53
C GLY A 389 -4.58 -1.11 9.01
N ALA A 390 -3.83 -1.98 9.68
CA ALA A 390 -3.53 -1.82 11.11
C ALA A 390 -2.52 -0.70 11.41
N GLY A 391 -1.73 -0.26 10.42
CA GLY A 391 -0.74 0.81 10.57
C GLY A 391 0.48 0.62 9.66
N ALA A 392 1.48 1.45 9.88
CA ALA A 392 2.80 1.26 9.29
C ALA A 392 3.60 0.22 10.09
N VAL A 393 4.33 -0.64 9.38
CA VAL A 393 5.04 -1.78 9.99
C VAL A 393 6.13 -1.34 10.97
N ASP A 394 6.11 -1.91 12.18
CA ASP A 394 7.24 -1.90 13.12
C ASP A 394 7.86 -3.30 13.17
N ALA A 395 8.98 -3.46 12.46
CA ALA A 395 9.68 -4.74 12.40
C ALA A 395 10.22 -5.20 13.77
N THR A 396 10.57 -4.26 14.66
CA THR A 396 11.17 -4.58 15.96
C THR A 396 10.10 -5.05 16.92
N ALA A 397 9.00 -4.31 17.01
CA ALA A 397 7.87 -4.65 17.88
C ALA A 397 7.21 -5.97 17.44
N ALA A 398 7.11 -6.25 16.13
CA ALA A 398 6.53 -7.48 15.62
C ALA A 398 7.29 -8.76 16.04
N LEU A 399 8.58 -8.65 16.42
CA LEU A 399 9.36 -9.81 16.89
C LEU A 399 8.97 -10.26 18.31
N ASP A 400 8.28 -9.42 19.09
CA ASP A 400 7.79 -9.74 20.43
C ASP A 400 6.43 -9.04 20.66
N PRO A 401 5.34 -9.53 20.04
CA PRO A 401 4.05 -8.85 20.07
C PRO A 401 3.29 -9.04 21.40
N GLY A 402 3.77 -9.93 22.28
CA GLY A 402 3.10 -10.33 23.53
C GLY A 402 1.88 -11.23 23.30
N LEU A 403 0.91 -10.78 22.51
CA LEU A 403 -0.30 -11.53 22.12
C LEU A 403 -0.44 -11.62 20.60
N ILE A 404 -1.03 -12.73 20.15
CA ILE A 404 -1.43 -12.93 18.75
C ILE A 404 -2.89 -13.35 18.65
N PHE A 405 -3.49 -13.05 17.51
CA PHE A 405 -4.75 -13.58 17.03
C PHE A 405 -4.42 -14.67 16.00
N ASP A 406 -4.58 -15.93 16.41
CA ASP A 406 -4.25 -17.07 15.54
C ASP A 406 -5.51 -17.62 14.85
N ALA A 407 -5.32 -18.19 13.67
CA ALA A 407 -6.35 -18.84 12.86
C ALA A 407 -5.70 -19.90 11.97
N GLY A 408 -6.36 -21.06 11.85
CA GLY A 408 -5.91 -22.19 11.04
C GLY A 408 -6.81 -22.47 9.83
N LYS A 409 -6.47 -23.53 9.09
CA LYS A 409 -7.23 -24.00 7.91
C LYS A 409 -8.73 -24.13 8.20
N GLN A 410 -9.08 -24.75 9.33
CA GLN A 410 -10.50 -24.97 9.66
C GLN A 410 -11.24 -23.65 9.92
N ASP A 411 -10.59 -22.67 10.56
CA ASP A 411 -11.20 -21.36 10.80
C ASP A 411 -11.51 -20.63 9.48
N PHE A 412 -10.63 -20.72 8.49
CA PHE A 412 -10.86 -20.14 7.17
C PHE A 412 -11.97 -20.87 6.40
N VAL A 413 -12.04 -22.21 6.50
CA VAL A 413 -13.13 -22.99 5.89
C VAL A 413 -14.46 -22.64 6.54
N ASP A 414 -14.51 -22.58 7.88
CA ASP A 414 -15.71 -22.21 8.63
C ASP A 414 -16.16 -20.79 8.26
N PHE A 415 -15.23 -19.84 8.13
CA PHE A 415 -15.50 -18.50 7.60
C PHE A 415 -16.14 -18.56 6.21
N LEU A 416 -15.56 -19.31 5.26
CA LEU A 416 -16.13 -19.42 3.92
C LEU A 416 -17.52 -20.05 3.93
N CYS A 417 -17.78 -20.99 4.85
CA CYS A 417 -19.11 -21.59 5.04
C CYS A 417 -20.18 -20.61 5.55
N THR A 418 -19.78 -19.50 6.18
CA THR A 418 -20.74 -18.44 6.59
C THR A 418 -21.25 -17.60 5.42
N ILE A 419 -20.61 -17.68 4.25
CA ILE A 419 -21.01 -16.92 3.07
C ILE A 419 -22.25 -17.56 2.45
N SER A 420 -23.32 -16.78 2.29
CA SER A 420 -24.58 -17.26 1.72
C SER A 420 -24.36 -17.86 0.32
N GLY A 421 -24.84 -19.10 0.12
CA GLY A 421 -24.71 -19.82 -1.15
C GLY A 421 -23.34 -20.48 -1.39
N ALA A 422 -22.39 -20.36 -0.46
CA ALA A 422 -21.04 -20.93 -0.60
C ALA A 422 -20.85 -22.44 -0.33
N PRO A 423 -21.68 -23.17 0.45
CA PRO A 423 -21.30 -24.51 0.92
C PRO A 423 -20.88 -25.53 -0.15
N SER A 424 -21.53 -25.53 -1.32
CA SER A 424 -21.16 -26.41 -2.44
C SER A 424 -19.81 -26.03 -3.05
N ILE A 425 -19.55 -24.73 -3.20
CA ILE A 425 -18.30 -24.19 -3.72
C ILE A 425 -17.16 -24.48 -2.75
N VAL A 426 -17.35 -24.28 -1.44
CA VAL A 426 -16.36 -24.60 -0.40
C VAL A 426 -15.94 -26.05 -0.48
N LYS A 427 -16.90 -26.99 -0.60
CA LYS A 427 -16.58 -28.41 -0.75
C LYS A 427 -15.79 -28.69 -2.03
N ALA A 428 -16.16 -28.05 -3.13
CA ALA A 428 -15.49 -28.24 -4.42
C ALA A 428 -14.06 -27.69 -4.43
N THR A 429 -13.80 -26.55 -3.76
CA THR A 429 -12.49 -25.88 -3.78
C THR A 429 -11.55 -26.35 -2.68
N THR A 430 -12.07 -26.71 -1.49
CA THR A 430 -11.24 -27.08 -0.33
C THR A 430 -11.23 -28.58 -0.03
N GLY A 431 -12.16 -29.34 -0.62
CA GLY A 431 -12.42 -30.74 -0.28
C GLY A 431 -13.16 -30.94 1.05
N ILE A 432 -13.42 -29.88 1.81
CA ILE A 432 -14.05 -29.94 3.13
C ILE A 432 -15.50 -29.48 3.00
N ALA A 433 -16.44 -30.32 3.46
CA ALA A 433 -17.85 -29.96 3.48
C ALA A 433 -18.17 -29.06 4.67
N CYS A 434 -19.03 -28.06 4.47
CA CYS A 434 -19.58 -27.27 5.56
C CYS A 434 -20.45 -28.15 6.47
N ASP A 435 -20.15 -28.16 7.76
CA ASP A 435 -20.92 -28.92 8.75
C ASP A 435 -22.21 -28.16 9.13
N ASN A 436 -23.27 -28.38 8.34
CA ASN A 436 -24.58 -27.78 8.58
C ASN A 436 -25.22 -28.25 9.91
N ASN A 437 -24.76 -29.37 10.50
CA ASN A 437 -25.30 -29.90 11.75
C ASN A 437 -24.70 -29.20 12.98
N LYS A 438 -23.45 -28.72 12.93
CA LYS A 438 -22.90 -27.78 13.91
C LYS A 438 -23.70 -26.47 13.96
N PHE A 439 -24.01 -25.89 12.79
CA PHE A 439 -24.81 -24.66 12.69
C PHE A 439 -26.23 -24.83 13.25
N ASN A 440 -26.92 -25.93 12.92
CA ASN A 440 -28.33 -26.12 13.30
C ASN A 440 -28.56 -26.71 14.70
N SER A 441 -27.61 -27.48 15.25
CA SER A 441 -27.79 -28.13 16.57
C SER A 441 -27.61 -27.18 17.76
N GLN A 442 -26.94 -26.04 17.57
CA GLN A 442 -26.74 -25.04 18.64
C GLN A 442 -27.73 -23.87 18.61
N LEU A 443 -28.28 -23.49 17.45
CA LEU A 443 -29.45 -22.59 17.37
C LEU A 443 -30.64 -23.11 18.19
N LYS A 444 -30.80 -24.45 18.27
CA LYS A 444 -31.82 -25.09 19.12
C LYS A 444 -31.51 -25.03 20.62
N LYS A 445 -30.24 -24.88 21.04
CA LYS A 445 -29.86 -24.71 22.46
C LYS A 445 -29.98 -23.26 22.94
N GLU A 446 -29.87 -22.29 22.03
CA GLU A 446 -30.03 -20.85 22.35
C GLU A 446 -31.48 -20.47 22.66
N HIS A 447 -32.47 -21.15 22.06
CA HIS A 447 -33.88 -20.93 22.41
C HIS A 447 -34.33 -21.55 23.75
N GLN A 448 -33.48 -22.33 24.42
CA GLN A 448 -33.85 -23.03 25.67
C GLN A 448 -33.03 -22.63 26.90
N SER A 449 -32.08 -21.68 26.79
CA SER A 449 -31.23 -21.26 27.92
C SER A 449 -31.19 -19.75 28.14
N SER A 450 -32.37 -19.14 28.23
CA SER A 450 -32.57 -17.78 28.74
C SER A 450 -32.41 -17.73 30.28
N SER A 451 -31.25 -18.12 30.82
CA SER A 451 -30.87 -17.89 32.25
C SER A 451 -29.47 -18.40 32.62
N SER A 452 -28.43 -18.13 31.82
CA SER A 452 -27.06 -17.91 32.35
C SER A 452 -26.16 -17.34 31.26
N GLY A 453 -25.55 -16.18 31.52
CA GLY A 453 -24.77 -15.40 30.56
C GLY A 453 -23.38 -15.98 30.26
N SER A 454 -23.32 -17.18 29.69
CA SER A 454 -22.09 -17.76 29.13
C SER A 454 -22.33 -18.22 27.69
N MET A 455 -21.81 -17.44 26.73
CA MET A 455 -21.79 -17.78 25.31
C MET A 455 -20.90 -19.00 25.04
N PRO A 456 -21.31 -20.00 24.24
CA PRO A 456 -20.41 -21.06 23.79
C PRO A 456 -19.41 -20.51 22.75
N SER A 457 -18.13 -20.71 23.01
CA SER A 457 -17.01 -19.89 22.50
C SER A 457 -16.04 -20.59 21.54
N SER A 458 -16.54 -21.29 20.52
CA SER A 458 -15.62 -22.03 19.63
C SER A 458 -15.95 -22.08 18.14
N PHE A 459 -17.02 -21.43 17.66
CA PHE A 459 -17.41 -21.56 16.26
C PHE A 459 -17.59 -20.22 15.56
N ILE A 460 -17.10 -20.13 14.33
CA ILE A 460 -17.33 -19.00 13.41
C ILE A 460 -18.74 -19.15 12.85
N GLN A 461 -19.68 -18.34 13.32
CA GLN A 461 -21.07 -18.38 12.88
C GLN A 461 -21.39 -17.31 11.83
N LYS A 462 -20.61 -16.23 11.83
CA LYS A 462 -20.70 -15.11 10.88
C LYS A 462 -19.29 -14.65 10.49
N PRO A 463 -19.13 -13.94 9.36
CA PRO A 463 -17.82 -13.48 8.88
C PRO A 463 -17.00 -12.74 9.96
N THR A 464 -17.65 -11.92 10.77
CA THR A 464 -17.04 -11.14 11.86
C THR A 464 -16.44 -11.97 13.00
N ASP A 465 -16.78 -13.26 13.12
CA ASP A 465 -16.25 -14.16 14.16
C ASP A 465 -14.88 -14.75 13.79
N LEU A 466 -14.43 -14.61 12.53
CA LEU A 466 -13.06 -14.99 12.19
C LEU A 466 -12.08 -14.20 13.07
N ASN A 467 -11.10 -14.92 13.63
CA ASN A 467 -10.20 -14.38 14.65
C ASN A 467 -9.10 -13.47 14.05
N LEU A 468 -9.52 -12.42 13.34
CA LEU A 468 -8.63 -11.42 12.77
C LEU A 468 -8.29 -10.33 13.80
N PRO A 469 -7.09 -9.74 13.71
CA PRO A 469 -6.71 -8.55 14.48
C PRO A 469 -7.35 -7.29 13.87
N SER A 470 -8.65 -7.33 13.62
CA SER A 470 -9.48 -6.22 13.12
C SER A 470 -10.96 -6.58 13.22
N ILE A 471 -11.84 -5.58 13.27
CA ILE A 471 -13.30 -5.73 13.11
C ILE A 471 -13.75 -4.77 12.00
N THR A 472 -14.40 -5.31 10.97
CA THR A 472 -15.01 -4.51 9.90
C THR A 472 -16.47 -4.92 9.76
N ILE A 473 -17.38 -3.96 9.88
CA ILE A 473 -18.83 -4.20 9.77
C ILE A 473 -19.39 -3.30 8.68
N ALA A 474 -19.91 -3.93 7.64
CA ALA A 474 -20.43 -3.26 6.44
C ALA A 474 -21.75 -2.51 6.70
N ASN A 475 -22.56 -2.99 7.64
CA ASN A 475 -23.86 -2.42 7.98
C ASN A 475 -24.33 -2.87 9.36
N LEU A 476 -24.09 -2.05 10.38
CA LEU A 476 -24.51 -2.32 11.76
C LEU A 476 -25.91 -1.74 12.01
N THR A 477 -26.94 -2.58 11.94
CA THR A 477 -28.34 -2.20 12.15
C THR A 477 -28.90 -2.52 13.53
N ALA A 478 -28.29 -3.46 14.24
CA ALA A 478 -28.64 -3.90 15.58
C ALA A 478 -27.37 -4.20 16.38
N THR A 479 -27.50 -4.44 17.69
CA THR A 479 -26.36 -4.87 18.51
C THR A 479 -25.75 -6.15 17.95
N LEU A 480 -24.45 -6.13 17.70
CA LEU A 480 -23.68 -7.27 17.20
C LEU A 480 -22.70 -7.74 18.26
N MET A 481 -22.72 -9.05 18.53
CA MET A 481 -21.74 -9.72 19.38
C MET A 481 -20.65 -10.35 18.52
N ALA A 482 -19.39 -10.06 18.79
CA ALA A 482 -18.23 -10.71 18.18
C ALA A 482 -17.31 -11.29 19.28
N SER A 483 -16.49 -12.26 18.92
CA SER A 483 -15.47 -12.82 19.82
C SER A 483 -14.08 -12.73 19.21
N ARG A 484 -13.08 -12.52 20.05
CA ARG A 484 -11.66 -12.60 19.68
C ARG A 484 -10.90 -13.47 20.66
N LYS A 485 -10.00 -14.31 20.15
CA LYS A 485 -9.11 -15.15 20.94
C LYS A 485 -7.69 -14.62 20.79
N VAL A 486 -7.09 -14.27 21.93
CA VAL A 486 -5.71 -13.82 22.00
C VAL A 486 -4.86 -14.86 22.71
N THR A 487 -3.77 -15.29 22.08
CA THR A 487 -2.84 -16.28 22.65
C THR A 487 -1.53 -15.60 23.03
N SER A 488 -1.01 -15.90 24.23
CA SER A 488 0.26 -15.37 24.67
C SER A 488 1.44 -16.07 23.99
N VAL A 489 2.30 -15.28 23.34
CA VAL A 489 3.61 -15.71 22.82
C VAL A 489 4.77 -15.25 23.70
N GLY A 490 4.46 -14.53 24.79
CA GLY A 490 5.43 -14.09 25.77
C GLY A 490 5.96 -15.24 26.63
N LYS A 491 7.16 -15.05 27.20
CA LYS A 491 7.82 -16.05 28.06
C LYS A 491 7.45 -15.93 29.54
N LYS A 492 6.71 -14.90 29.92
CA LYS A 492 6.36 -14.58 31.31
C LYS A 492 4.86 -14.32 31.41
N ILE A 493 4.33 -14.49 32.61
CA ILE A 493 2.97 -14.07 32.93
C ILE A 493 2.86 -12.55 32.77
N GLU A 494 1.79 -12.10 32.14
CA GLU A 494 1.53 -10.68 31.90
C GLU A 494 0.06 -10.33 32.15
N THR A 495 -0.18 -9.12 32.64
CA THR A 495 -1.51 -8.58 32.85
C THR A 495 -1.80 -7.49 31.83
N TYR A 496 -2.88 -7.64 31.10
CA TYR A 496 -3.35 -6.68 30.10
C TYR A 496 -4.55 -5.90 30.60
N ILE A 497 -4.56 -4.60 30.29
CA ILE A 497 -5.71 -3.70 30.45
C ILE A 497 -6.20 -3.33 29.05
N VAL A 498 -7.51 -3.47 28.84
CA VAL A 498 -8.17 -3.14 27.57
C VAL A 498 -8.65 -1.69 27.61
N THR A 499 -8.39 -0.94 26.55
CA THR A 499 -8.92 0.39 26.30
C THR A 499 -9.59 0.42 24.94
N VAL A 500 -10.69 1.16 24.82
CA VAL A 500 -11.48 1.23 23.59
C VAL A 500 -11.58 2.68 23.16
N ASN A 501 -11.21 2.94 21.91
CA ASN A 501 -11.51 4.15 21.19
C ASN A 501 -12.68 3.82 20.24
N GLU A 502 -13.88 4.28 20.60
CA GLU A 502 -15.11 3.90 19.89
C GLU A 502 -15.21 4.61 18.52
N PRO A 503 -15.64 3.91 17.45
CA PRO A 503 -16.01 4.56 16.20
C PRO A 503 -17.15 5.55 16.42
N LYS A 504 -17.11 6.69 15.72
CA LYS A 504 -18.19 7.68 15.80
C LYS A 504 -19.55 7.04 15.49
N GLY A 505 -20.53 7.28 16.36
CA GLY A 505 -21.90 6.75 16.21
C GLY A 505 -22.09 5.28 16.62
N VAL A 506 -21.09 4.65 17.24
CA VAL A 506 -21.14 3.23 17.66
C VAL A 506 -20.58 3.09 19.08
N SER A 507 -21.27 2.39 19.98
CA SER A 507 -20.67 1.97 21.25
C SER A 507 -20.00 0.61 21.10
N VAL A 508 -18.83 0.44 21.70
CA VAL A 508 -18.05 -0.79 21.69
C VAL A 508 -17.67 -1.17 23.12
N ARG A 509 -18.15 -2.33 23.58
CA ARG A 509 -17.81 -2.87 24.91
C ARG A 509 -17.01 -4.14 24.78
N VAL A 510 -16.00 -4.31 25.65
CA VAL A 510 -15.15 -5.49 25.69
C VAL A 510 -15.23 -6.16 27.06
N LYS A 511 -15.30 -7.49 27.10
CA LYS A 511 -15.20 -8.27 28.34
C LYS A 511 -14.22 -9.45 28.17
N PRO A 512 -13.29 -9.66 29.12
CA PRO A 512 -12.97 -8.81 30.26
C PRO A 512 -12.17 -7.55 29.87
N MET A 513 -12.29 -6.47 30.66
CA MET A 513 -11.48 -5.24 30.48
C MET A 513 -10.08 -5.33 31.09
N LYS A 514 -9.82 -6.37 31.89
CA LYS A 514 -8.50 -6.66 32.48
C LYS A 514 -8.37 -8.17 32.66
N PHE A 515 -7.23 -8.72 32.28
CA PHE A 515 -6.95 -10.14 32.48
C PHE A 515 -5.45 -10.40 32.64
N THR A 516 -5.11 -11.48 33.34
CA THR A 516 -3.75 -12.01 33.43
C THR A 516 -3.70 -13.28 32.60
N ILE A 517 -2.62 -13.45 31.83
CA ILE A 517 -2.43 -14.57 30.91
C ILE A 517 -1.04 -15.17 31.11
N LYS A 518 -0.97 -16.50 31.16
CA LYS A 518 0.29 -17.25 31.23
C LYS A 518 0.86 -17.47 29.82
N PRO A 519 2.16 -17.75 29.69
CA PRO A 519 2.75 -18.19 28.42
C PRO A 519 1.92 -19.30 27.77
N GLN A 520 1.67 -19.20 26.46
CA GLN A 520 0.88 -20.16 25.66
C GLN A 520 -0.61 -20.28 26.04
N GLU A 521 -1.09 -19.55 27.05
CA GLU A 521 -2.51 -19.51 27.37
C GLU A 521 -3.25 -18.67 26.33
N THR A 522 -4.48 -19.06 26.04
CA THR A 522 -5.41 -18.31 25.19
C THR A 522 -6.50 -17.68 26.06
N LYS A 523 -6.77 -16.40 25.82
CA LYS A 523 -7.88 -15.67 26.43
C LYS A 523 -8.89 -15.23 25.39
N GLU A 524 -10.16 -15.35 25.73
CA GLU A 524 -11.25 -14.84 24.90
C GLU A 524 -11.70 -13.45 25.35
N LEU A 525 -12.01 -12.62 24.36
CA LEU A 525 -12.55 -11.27 24.50
C LEU A 525 -13.92 -11.23 23.79
N ALA A 526 -14.98 -11.06 24.57
CA ALA A 526 -16.32 -10.80 24.04
C ALA A 526 -16.47 -9.32 23.71
N LEU A 527 -16.96 -9.02 22.52
CA LEU A 527 -17.13 -7.68 21.97
C LEU A 527 -18.61 -7.44 21.68
N GLU A 528 -19.15 -6.33 22.17
CA GLU A 528 -20.52 -5.88 21.89
C GLU A 528 -20.44 -4.55 21.15
N LEU A 529 -20.96 -4.50 19.92
CA LEU A 529 -21.03 -3.30 19.10
C LEU A 529 -22.48 -2.87 18.93
N ARG A 530 -22.82 -1.66 19.38
CA ARG A 530 -24.20 -1.13 19.33
C ARG A 530 -24.26 0.14 18.49
N PRO A 531 -25.12 0.23 17.46
CA PRO A 531 -25.30 1.46 16.71
C PRO A 531 -25.99 2.51 17.60
N LEU A 532 -25.45 3.73 17.62
CA LEU A 532 -26.02 4.89 18.34
C LEU A 532 -26.55 5.95 17.37
N GLU A 533 -25.88 6.14 16.24
CA GLU A 533 -26.24 7.10 15.19
C GLU A 533 -26.15 6.45 13.82
N SER A 534 -26.98 6.90 12.88
CA SER A 534 -26.90 6.49 11.48
C SER A 534 -25.83 7.28 10.74
N SER A 535 -24.96 6.60 10.00
CA SER A 535 -23.96 7.17 9.11
C SER A 535 -23.95 6.45 7.77
N GLY A 536 -23.96 7.22 6.67
CA GLY A 536 -23.75 6.69 5.32
C GLY A 536 -22.28 6.42 5.00
N HIS A 537 -21.35 6.82 5.87
CA HIS A 537 -19.91 6.65 5.70
C HIS A 537 -19.31 5.81 6.84
N PRO A 538 -18.22 5.09 6.59
CA PRO A 538 -17.50 4.36 7.62
C PRO A 538 -16.99 5.29 8.73
N SER A 539 -17.13 4.85 9.98
CA SER A 539 -16.45 5.42 11.14
C SER A 539 -15.39 4.45 11.66
N PHE A 540 -14.37 5.00 12.32
CA PHE A 540 -13.16 4.27 12.70
C PHE A 540 -12.86 4.46 14.18
N GLY A 541 -12.40 3.39 14.82
CA GLY A 541 -11.95 3.32 16.20
C GLY A 541 -10.96 2.17 16.38
N HIS A 542 -10.52 1.89 17.61
CA HIS A 542 -9.62 0.77 17.86
C HIS A 542 -9.77 0.22 19.28
N ILE A 543 -9.31 -1.01 19.45
CA ILE A 543 -9.16 -1.65 20.76
C ILE A 543 -7.68 -1.86 21.01
N LYS A 544 -7.22 -1.44 22.19
CA LYS A 544 -5.84 -1.53 22.61
C LYS A 544 -5.73 -2.34 23.90
N LEU A 545 -4.81 -3.29 23.92
CA LEU A 545 -4.45 -4.09 25.07
C LEU A 545 -3.05 -3.67 25.53
N CYS A 546 -2.99 -3.01 26.68
CA CYS A 546 -1.75 -2.55 27.29
C CYS A 546 -1.28 -3.57 28.34
N GLY A 547 -0.16 -4.22 28.08
CA GLY A 547 0.47 -5.18 28.98
C GLY A 547 1.41 -4.51 29.98
N ASN A 548 1.44 -5.00 31.22
CA ASN A 548 2.32 -4.46 32.26
C ASN A 548 3.81 -4.80 32.08
N LYS A 549 4.20 -5.47 30.98
CA LYS A 549 5.59 -5.66 30.56
C LYS A 549 5.99 -4.80 29.36
N GLY A 550 5.11 -3.88 28.93
CA GLY A 550 5.39 -2.94 27.85
C GLY A 550 4.82 -3.36 26.49
N HIS A 551 4.20 -4.54 26.38
CA HIS A 551 3.50 -4.93 25.16
C HIS A 551 2.27 -4.06 24.92
N SER A 552 2.06 -3.69 23.67
CA SER A 552 0.90 -2.92 23.22
C SER A 552 0.33 -3.59 21.98
N VAL A 553 -0.86 -4.17 22.11
CA VAL A 553 -1.55 -4.89 21.03
C VAL A 553 -2.75 -4.06 20.63
N VAL A 554 -2.72 -3.48 19.43
CA VAL A 554 -3.79 -2.60 18.91
C VAL A 554 -4.46 -3.28 17.73
N PHE A 555 -5.78 -3.22 17.65
CA PHE A 555 -6.47 -3.63 16.43
C PHE A 555 -7.63 -2.68 16.06
N PRO A 556 -7.80 -2.40 14.76
CA PRO A 556 -8.79 -1.45 14.26
C PRO A 556 -10.22 -1.99 14.31
N VAL A 557 -11.15 -1.06 14.46
CA VAL A 557 -12.61 -1.27 14.36
C VAL A 557 -13.15 -0.27 13.33
N SER A 558 -13.76 -0.78 12.26
CA SER A 558 -14.34 0.02 11.16
C SER A 558 -15.81 -0.35 10.98
N VAL A 559 -16.72 0.61 11.05
CA VAL A 559 -18.17 0.33 11.05
C VAL A 559 -18.93 1.34 10.20
N VAL A 560 -19.88 0.86 9.40
CA VAL A 560 -20.96 1.70 8.86
C VAL A 560 -22.21 1.40 9.69
N SER A 561 -22.75 2.40 10.39
CA SER A 561 -23.87 2.22 11.33
C SER A 561 -25.18 2.76 10.77
N LYS A 562 -26.29 2.07 11.04
CA LYS A 562 -27.63 2.52 10.67
C LYS A 562 -28.62 2.23 11.80
N VAL A 563 -29.10 3.26 12.48
CA VAL A 563 -30.17 3.14 13.48
C VAL A 563 -31.50 2.97 12.73
N LEU A 564 -32.17 1.84 12.94
CA LEU A 564 -33.54 1.66 12.51
C LEU A 564 -34.43 2.52 13.42
N MET A 565 -35.14 3.51 12.86
CA MET A 565 -36.23 4.13 13.60
C MET A 565 -37.36 3.09 13.69
N GLU A 566 -37.78 2.73 14.90
CA GLU A 566 -39.05 2.06 15.10
C GLU A 566 -40.14 2.99 14.55
N VAL A 567 -40.74 2.61 13.42
CA VAL A 567 -42.01 3.17 13.01
C VAL A 567 -43.01 2.65 14.03
N GLY A 568 -43.28 3.44 15.07
CA GLY A 568 -44.32 3.12 16.02
C GLY A 568 -45.60 2.84 15.26
N CYS A 569 -46.21 1.68 15.49
CA CYS A 569 -47.57 1.42 15.03
C CYS A 569 -48.46 2.54 15.57
N ALA A 570 -48.96 3.38 14.68
CA ALA A 570 -49.98 4.38 14.97
C ALA A 570 -51.33 3.70 15.23
#